data_AF-A0A947T0K0-F1
#
_entry.id   AF-A0A947T0K0-F1
#
_cell.length_a   1.000
_cell.length_b   1.000
_cell.length_c   1.000
_cell.angle_alpha   90.00
_cell.angle_beta   90.00
_cell.angle_gamma   90.00
#
_symmetry.space_group_name_H-M   'P 1'
#
loop_
_entity.id
_entity.type
_entity.pdbx_description
1 polymer ?
#
loop_
_entity_poly.entity_id
_entity_poly.type
_entity_poly.pdbx_seq_one_letter_code
_entity_poly.pdbx_strand_id
1 'polypeptide(L)' 'MSSFTPCKGKTACRDDGARCLTCERSFAEIEQTRALIDALADFALQQGYENVDEFAAYVADKVVKKVKYRQSAM' A
#
# COMPACT_ATOMS: atom_id res chain seq x y z
N MET A 1 17.72 -3.79 -6.19
CA MET A 1 16.44 -3.08 -5.98
C MET A 1 15.35 -4.13 -5.86
N SER A 2 14.60 -4.12 -4.77
CA SER A 2 13.45 -5.02 -4.60
C SER A 2 12.26 -4.44 -5.38
N SER A 3 11.66 -5.22 -6.27
CA SER A 3 10.44 -4.80 -6.98
C SER A 3 9.23 -4.98 -6.08
N PHE A 4 8.35 -3.99 -6.04
CA PHE A 4 7.07 -4.13 -5.34
C PHE A 4 6.16 -5.08 -6.12
N THR A 5 5.78 -6.18 -5.49
CA THR A 5 4.79 -7.12 -6.03
C THR A 5 3.48 -6.97 -5.25
N PRO A 6 2.36 -6.58 -5.90
CA PRO A 6 1.09 -6.43 -5.21
C PRO A 6 0.61 -7.77 -4.65
N CYS A 7 -0.01 -7.74 -3.46
CA CYS A 7 -0.60 -8.94 -2.86
C CYS A 7 -1.73 -9.46 -3.77
N LYS A 8 -1.79 -10.78 -3.98
CA LYS A 8 -2.86 -11.44 -4.74
C LYS A 8 -4.13 -11.72 -3.91
N GLY A 9 -4.26 -11.11 -2.74
CA GLY A 9 -5.41 -11.25 -1.85
C GLY A 9 -5.24 -12.35 -0.78
N LYS A 10 -6.07 -12.27 0.27
CA LYS A 10 -6.00 -13.16 1.45
C LYS A 10 -6.17 -14.64 1.10
N THR A 11 -6.93 -14.96 0.05
CA THR A 11 -7.19 -16.35 -0.39
C THR A 11 -6.00 -17.01 -1.09
N ALA A 12 -5.03 -16.21 -1.57
CA ALA A 12 -3.85 -16.70 -2.25
C ALA A 12 -2.58 -16.66 -1.37
N CYS A 13 -2.66 -16.08 -0.16
CA CYS A 13 -1.49 -15.96 0.70
C CYS A 13 -1.06 -17.34 1.20
N ARG A 14 0.04 -17.86 0.64
CA ARG A 14 0.76 -19.02 1.18
C ARG A 14 1.89 -18.52 2.07
N ASP A 15 1.98 -19.11 3.25
CA ASP A 15 2.80 -18.63 4.36
C ASP A 15 3.80 -19.72 4.78
N ASP A 16 5.07 -19.34 4.97
CA ASP A 16 6.14 -20.19 5.52
C ASP A 16 6.61 -19.78 6.93
N GLY A 17 5.94 -18.78 7.52
CA GLY A 17 6.23 -18.13 8.80
C GLY A 17 7.00 -16.82 8.69
N ALA A 18 7.61 -16.52 7.53
CA ALA A 18 8.50 -15.36 7.35
C ALA A 18 8.12 -14.47 6.17
N ARG A 19 7.63 -15.05 5.06
CA ARG A 19 7.26 -14.32 3.85
C ARG A 19 6.00 -14.88 3.21
N CYS A 20 5.32 -14.02 2.47
CA CYS A 20 4.26 -14.47 1.59
C CYS A 20 4.88 -15.15 0.36
N LEU A 21 4.63 -16.44 0.16
CA LEU A 21 5.14 -17.22 -0.97
C LEU A 21 4.56 -16.79 -2.34
N THR A 22 3.63 -15.84 -2.37
CA THR A 22 2.97 -15.36 -3.60
C THR A 22 3.43 -13.98 -4.03
N CYS A 23 3.61 -13.05 -3.09
CA CYS A 23 4.15 -11.72 -3.40
C CYS A 23 5.58 -11.52 -2.91
N GLU A 24 6.19 -12.52 -2.27
CA GLU A 24 7.58 -12.59 -1.80
C GLU A 24 7.97 -11.55 -0.73
N ARG A 25 7.05 -10.65 -0.39
CA ARG A 25 7.16 -9.65 0.68
C ARG A 25 7.09 -10.29 2.07
N SER A 26 7.77 -9.69 3.03
CA SER A 26 7.71 -10.10 4.42
C SER A 26 6.33 -9.82 5.03
N PHE A 27 5.96 -10.55 6.07
CA PHE A 27 4.69 -10.28 6.78
C PHE A 27 4.67 -8.88 7.38
N ALA A 28 5.78 -8.43 7.98
CA ALA A 28 5.90 -7.08 8.50
C ALA A 28 5.63 -6.01 7.43
N GLU A 29 6.17 -6.17 6.22
CA GLU A 29 5.91 -5.25 5.11
C GLU A 29 4.43 -5.27 4.69
N ILE A 30 3.82 -6.47 4.64
CA ILE A 30 2.41 -6.64 4.27
C ILE A 30 1.49 -6.01 5.31
N GLU A 31 1.73 -6.25 6.60
CA GLU A 31 0.96 -5.68 7.71
C GLU A 31 1.09 -4.16 7.73
N GLN A 32 2.30 -3.64 7.56
CA GLN A 32 2.50 -2.19 7.47
C GLN A 32 1.79 -1.58 6.26
N THR A 33 1.83 -2.24 5.10
CA THR A 33 1.08 -1.79 3.92
C THR A 33 -0.42 -1.76 4.20
N ARG A 34 -0.97 -2.77 4.90
CA ARG A 34 -2.39 -2.82 5.26
C ARG A 34 -2.78 -1.71 6.23
N ALA A 35 -1.98 -1.50 7.28
CA ALA A 35 -2.23 -0.42 8.23
C ALA A 35 -2.26 0.96 7.55
N LEU A 36 -1.41 1.19 6.54
CA LEU A 36 -1.46 2.42 5.74
C LEU A 36 -2.74 2.53 4.90
N ILE A 37 -3.21 1.42 4.31
CA ILE A 37 -4.46 1.38 3.55
C ILE A 37 -5.66 1.66 4.47
N ASP A 38 -5.70 1.00 5.63
CA ASP A 38 -6.77 1.17 6.62
C ASP A 38 -6.82 2.63 7.10
N ALA A 39 -5.66 3.23 7.43
CA ALA A 39 -5.60 4.64 7.83
C ALA A 39 -6.10 5.62 6.76
N LEU A 40 -5.83 5.34 5.47
CA LEU A 40 -6.34 6.16 4.36
C LEU A 40 -7.86 5.96 4.17
N ALA A 41 -8.36 4.74 4.35
CA ALA A 41 -9.78 4.43 4.27
C ALA A 41 -10.56 5.11 5.41
N ASP A 42 -10.07 4.99 6.65
CA ASP A 42 -10.65 5.65 7.82
C ASP A 42 -10.67 7.17 7.64
N PHE A 43 -9.59 7.74 7.09
CA PHE A 43 -9.55 9.17 6.77
C PHE A 43 -10.62 9.56 5.73
N ALA A 44 -10.77 8.80 4.65
CA ALA A 44 -11.78 9.08 3.63
C ALA A 44 -13.21 8.99 4.18
N LEU A 45 -13.46 7.99 5.04
CA LEU A 45 -14.74 7.82 5.73
C LEU A 45 -15.03 8.98 6.70
N GLN A 46 -14.02 9.40 7.48
CA GLN A 46 -14.16 10.52 8.41
C GLN A 46 -14.51 11.84 7.69
N GLN A 47 -13.96 12.06 6.50
CA GLN A 47 -14.27 13.24 5.70
C GLN A 47 -15.60 13.14 4.93
N GLY A 48 -16.21 11.96 4.89
CA GLY A 48 -17.47 11.72 4.20
C GLY A 48 -17.36 11.88 2.67
N TYR A 49 -16.24 11.50 2.06
CA TYR A 49 -16.08 11.59 0.61
C TYR A 49 -17.03 10.64 -0.12
N GLU A 50 -17.85 11.17 -1.02
CA GLU A 50 -18.73 10.37 -1.88
C GLU A 50 -17.97 9.79 -3.08
N ASN A 51 -16.89 10.45 -3.52
CA ASN A 51 -16.05 10.07 -4.66
C ASN A 51 -14.70 9.46 -4.22
N VAL A 52 -14.76 8.39 -3.42
CA VAL A 52 -13.58 7.73 -2.83
C VAL A 52 -12.55 7.28 -3.89
N ASP A 53 -12.99 6.90 -5.09
CA ASP A 53 -12.10 6.50 -6.19
C ASP A 53 -11.18 7.65 -6.63
N GLU A 54 -11.68 8.89 -6.67
CA GLU A 54 -10.86 10.07 -7.00
C GLU A 54 -9.82 10.35 -5.91
N PHE A 55 -10.22 10.22 -4.63
CA PHE A 55 -9.29 10.33 -3.50
C PHE A 55 -8.18 9.28 -3.59
N ALA A 56 -8.54 8.02 -3.87
CA ALA A 56 -7.57 6.93 -4.01
C ALA A 56 -6.58 7.18 -5.16
N ALA A 57 -7.07 7.63 -6.33
CA ALA A 57 -6.24 7.99 -7.47
C ALA A 57 -5.30 9.16 -7.16
N TYR A 58 -5.80 10.19 -6.47
CA TYR A 58 -5.01 11.33 -6.02
C TYR A 58 -3.88 10.91 -5.06
N VAL A 59 -4.18 10.07 -4.06
CA VAL A 59 -3.18 9.56 -3.11
C VAL A 59 -2.10 8.77 -3.84
N ALA A 60 -2.47 7.88 -4.76
CA ALA A 60 -1.52 7.09 -5.54
C ALA A 60 -0.53 7.98 -6.34
N ASP A 61 -1.04 9.00 -7.03
CA ASP A 61 -0.21 9.99 -7.75
C ASP A 61 0.73 10.75 -6.80
N LYS A 62 0.22 11.19 -5.64
CA LYS A 62 1.01 11.96 -4.67
C LYS A 62 2.09 11.13 -4.00
N VAL A 63 1.87 9.85 -3.76
CA VAL A 63 2.91 8.94 -3.25
C VAL A 63 4.09 8.89 -4.23
N VAL A 64 3.82 8.66 -5.52
CA VAL A 64 4.87 8.62 -6.55
C VAL A 64 5.64 9.94 -6.62
N LYS A 65 4.93 11.07 -6.63
CA LYS A 65 5.57 12.40 -6.67
C LYS A 65 6.44 12.67 -5.45
N LYS A 66 5.98 12.32 -4.24
CA LYS A 66 6.76 12.48 -3.00
C LYS A 66 8.01 11.60 -2.98
N VAL A 67 7.93 10.36 -3.48
CA VAL A 67 9.10 9.46 -3.60
C VAL A 67 10.13 10.08 -4.54
N LYS A 68 9.73 10.48 -5.75
CA LYS A 68 10.63 11.11 -6.73
C LYS A 68 11.30 12.37 -6.17
N TYR A 69 10.53 13.26 -5.54
CA TYR A 69 11.06 14.48 -4.93
C TYR A 69 12.13 14.18 -3.87
N ARG A 70 11.87 13.20 -2.97
CA ARG A 70 12.83 12.81 -1.93
C ARG A 70 14.09 12.17 -2.51
N GLN A 71 13.97 11.42 -3.59
CA GLN A 71 15.12 10.84 -4.29
C GLN A 71 15.97 11.91 -5.00
N SER A 72 15.36 12.97 -5.53
CA SER A 72 16.08 14.08 -6.19
C SER A 72 16.68 15.09 -5.21
N ALA A 73 16.27 15.05 -3.93
CA ALA A 73 16.78 15.91 -2.86
C ALA A 73 17.87 15.22 -2.00
N MET A 74 18.21 13.97 -2.32
CA MET A 74 19.35 13.21 -1.78
C MET A 74 20.54 13.32 -2.72
#